data_AF-A0A7E6ERC1-F1
#
_entry.id   AF-A0A7E6ERC1-F1
#
_cell.length_a   1.000
_cell.length_b   1.000
_cell.length_c   1.000
_cell.angle_alpha   90.00
_cell.angle_beta   90.00
_cell.angle_gamma   90.00
#
_symmetry.space_group_name_H-M   'P 1'
#
loop_
_entity.id
_entity.type
_entity.pdbx_description
1 polymer ?
#
loop_
_entity_poly.entity_id
_entity_poly.type
_entity_poly.pdbx_seq_one_letter_code
_entity_poly.pdbx_strand_id
1 'polypeptide(L)'
;MMGKNTGCLKMMKDENPNMLTVHCVIHRENLVAKKLSPVLNKILQSVIKCVNSIKRNSKSERLFKQFCINQSAEHVRLLLHTEVRWLSSGNCLKRFMELFDQINDFLSDKCEMKLLSTTDGKAFVSYLTDIFEKLGNLNKQLQGANMTLIDAKATTEINKVVSSN
;
A
#
# COMPACT_ATOMS: atom_id res chain seq x y z
N MET A 1 -2.65 3.73 -23.02
CA MET A 1 -3.92 3.98 -23.74
C MET A 1 -4.16 5.46 -24.10
N MET A 2 -3.12 6.25 -24.34
CA MET A 2 -3.26 7.67 -24.76
C MET A 2 -2.28 8.02 -25.89
N GLY A 3 -1.98 7.05 -26.75
CA GLY A 3 -1.06 7.27 -27.88
C GLY A 3 -1.59 8.38 -28.79
N LYS A 4 -0.72 9.32 -29.16
CA LYS A 4 -1.06 10.51 -29.96
C LYS A 4 -1.60 10.15 -31.36
N ASN A 5 -1.13 9.04 -31.92
CA ASN A 5 -1.39 8.67 -33.30
C ASN A 5 -2.31 7.44 -33.44
N THR A 6 -2.25 6.48 -32.50
CA THR A 6 -2.99 5.19 -32.59
C THR A 6 -3.62 4.78 -31.26
N GLY A 7 -3.76 5.70 -30.30
CA GLY A 7 -4.36 5.39 -29.00
C GLY A 7 -5.88 5.34 -29.03
N CYS A 8 -6.49 4.49 -28.20
CA CYS A 8 -7.94 4.46 -27.96
C CYS A 8 -8.53 5.86 -27.74
N LEU A 9 -7.86 6.71 -26.95
CA LEU A 9 -8.30 8.09 -26.74
C LEU A 9 -8.38 8.93 -28.02
N LYS A 10 -7.42 8.75 -28.94
CA LYS A 10 -7.39 9.44 -30.23
C LYS A 10 -8.57 9.01 -31.09
N MET A 11 -8.81 7.71 -31.20
CA MET A 11 -9.96 7.16 -31.93
C MET A 11 -11.30 7.69 -31.39
N MET A 12 -11.47 7.71 -30.06
CA MET A 12 -12.69 8.25 -29.44
C MET A 12 -12.88 9.76 -29.67
N LYS A 13 -11.79 10.54 -29.74
CA LYS A 13 -11.85 11.97 -30.07
C LYS A 13 -12.11 12.24 -31.54
N ASP A 14 -11.68 11.35 -32.43
CA ASP A 14 -11.95 11.49 -33.86
C ASP A 14 -13.44 11.29 -34.16
N GLU A 15 -14.09 10.36 -33.45
CA GLU A 15 -15.55 10.16 -33.49
C GLU A 15 -16.33 11.26 -32.76
N ASN A 16 -15.81 11.78 -31.64
CA ASN A 16 -16.43 12.87 -30.89
C ASN A 16 -15.40 13.94 -30.49
N PRO A 17 -15.20 14.99 -31.32
CA PRO A 17 -14.23 16.04 -31.07
C PRO A 17 -14.48 16.83 -29.78
N ASN A 18 -15.75 16.90 -29.34
CA ASN A 18 -16.17 17.62 -28.14
C ASN A 18 -15.96 16.79 -26.85
N MET A 19 -15.47 15.55 -26.96
CA MET A 19 -15.22 14.71 -25.80
C MET A 19 -14.15 15.31 -24.89
N LEU A 20 -14.52 15.57 -23.64
CA LEU A 20 -13.60 15.95 -22.59
C LEU A 20 -12.88 14.71 -22.05
N THR A 21 -11.57 14.82 -21.93
CA THR A 21 -10.74 13.76 -21.34
C THR A 21 -10.11 14.27 -20.07
N VAL A 22 -10.35 13.53 -19.00
CA VAL A 22 -9.75 13.80 -17.70
C VAL A 22 -8.98 12.55 -17.25
N HIS A 23 -7.81 12.75 -16.65
CA HIS A 23 -7.12 11.64 -16.02
C HIS A 23 -7.90 11.19 -14.78
N CYS A 24 -7.96 9.88 -14.56
CA CYS A 24 -8.49 9.33 -13.32
C CYS A 24 -7.62 9.80 -12.14
N VAL A 25 -8.22 10.52 -11.20
CA VAL A 25 -7.55 11.07 -10.01
C VAL A 25 -6.90 9.95 -9.19
N ILE A 26 -7.62 8.84 -9.00
CA ILE A 26 -7.13 7.63 -8.33
C ILE A 26 -5.87 7.07 -9.02
N HIS A 27 -5.84 7.08 -10.35
CA HIS A 27 -4.67 6.60 -11.08
C HIS A 27 -3.46 7.51 -10.85
N ARG A 28 -3.66 8.83 -10.86
CA ARG A 28 -2.62 9.83 -10.59
C ARG A 28 -2.10 9.72 -9.15
N GLU A 29 -3.00 9.58 -8.18
CA GLU A 29 -2.67 9.37 -6.78
C GLU A 29 -1.81 8.11 -6.60
N ASN A 30 -2.22 6.99 -7.19
CA ASN A 30 -1.45 5.73 -7.15
C ASN A 30 -0.07 5.87 -7.79
N LEU A 31 0.08 6.67 -8.85
CA LEU A 31 1.40 6.96 -9.44
C LEU A 31 2.29 7.76 -8.49
N VAL A 32 1.73 8.72 -7.75
CA VAL A 32 2.48 9.53 -6.77
C VAL A 32 2.84 8.70 -5.55
N ALA A 33 1.93 7.86 -5.04
CA ALA A 33 2.17 6.97 -3.92
C ALA A 33 3.32 5.97 -4.19
N LYS A 34 3.56 5.61 -5.46
CA LYS A 34 4.72 4.79 -5.86
C LYS A 34 6.06 5.51 -5.71
N LYS A 35 6.07 6.83 -5.63
CA LYS A 35 7.29 7.64 -5.52
C LYS A 35 7.69 7.84 -4.05
N LEU A 36 8.00 6.73 -3.38
CA LEU A 36 8.55 6.75 -2.02
C LEU A 36 9.98 7.28 -2.02
N SER A 37 10.38 7.92 -0.93
CA SER A 37 11.78 8.26 -0.70
C SER A 37 12.63 6.97 -0.67
N PRO A 38 13.93 7.02 -1.02
CA PRO A 38 14.79 5.83 -1.02
C PRO A 38 14.78 5.07 0.33
N VAL A 39 14.70 5.81 1.44
CA VAL A 39 14.64 5.25 2.79
C VAL A 39 13.33 4.49 3.01
N LEU A 40 12.19 5.11 2.73
CA LEU A 40 10.88 4.49 2.91
C LEU A 40 10.68 3.30 1.96
N ASN A 41 11.17 3.40 0.73
CA ASN A 41 11.13 2.27 -0.21
C ASN A 41 11.95 1.10 0.32
N LYS A 42 13.15 1.34 0.88
CA LYS A 42 13.97 0.28 1.48
C LYS A 42 13.23 -0.42 2.63
N ILE A 43 12.55 0.33 3.49
CA ILE A 43 11.75 -0.22 4.59
C ILE A 43 10.60 -1.08 4.05
N LEU A 44 9.83 -0.56 3.09
CA LEU A 44 8.73 -1.28 2.46
C LEU A 44 9.21 -2.60 1.82
N GLN A 45 10.33 -2.57 1.10
CA GLN A 45 10.92 -3.76 0.49
C GLN A 45 11.38 -4.78 1.53
N SER A 46 11.94 -4.34 2.65
CA SER A 46 12.30 -5.23 3.76
C SER A 46 11.06 -5.91 4.36
N VAL A 47 9.96 -5.19 4.57
CA VAL A 47 8.69 -5.77 5.02
C VAL A 47 8.20 -6.83 4.04
N ILE A 48 8.18 -6.52 2.73
CA ILE A 48 7.76 -7.46 1.68
C ILE A 48 8.61 -8.73 1.71
N LYS A 49 9.94 -8.61 1.86
CA LYS A 49 10.84 -9.76 1.96
C LYS A 49 10.57 -10.62 3.19
N CYS A 50 10.26 -10.02 4.33
CA CYS A 50 9.87 -10.76 5.54
C CYS A 50 8.56 -11.52 5.32
N VAL A 51 7.53 -10.86 4.80
CA VAL A 51 6.24 -11.49 4.47
C VAL A 51 6.44 -12.63 3.48
N ASN A 52 7.19 -12.43 2.40
CA ASN A 52 7.48 -13.44 1.40
C ASN A 52 8.28 -14.62 1.97
N SER A 53 9.17 -14.38 2.92
CA SER A 53 9.92 -15.46 3.59
C SER A 53 8.99 -16.39 4.36
N ILE A 54 8.01 -15.83 5.09
CA ILE A 54 7.01 -16.60 5.82
C ILE A 54 6.08 -17.32 4.84
N LYS A 55 5.62 -16.63 3.80
CA LYS A 55 4.67 -17.12 2.79
C LYS A 55 5.28 -18.01 1.71
N ARG A 56 6.60 -18.21 1.72
CA ARG A 56 7.34 -18.93 0.67
C ARG A 56 6.76 -20.30 0.33
N ASN A 57 6.30 -21.04 1.35
CA ASN A 57 5.67 -22.34 1.16
C ASN A 57 4.71 -22.66 2.32
N SER A 58 3.86 -23.67 2.08
CA SER A 58 2.82 -24.10 3.03
C SER A 58 3.37 -24.53 4.39
N LYS A 59 4.55 -25.16 4.43
CA LYS A 59 5.20 -25.57 5.68
C LYS A 59 5.59 -24.35 6.53
N SER A 60 6.26 -23.38 5.92
CA SER A 60 6.67 -22.13 6.58
C SER A 60 5.47 -21.36 7.13
N GLU A 61 4.43 -21.19 6.32
CA GLU A 61 3.20 -20.51 6.75
C GLU A 61 2.51 -21.25 7.90
N ARG A 62 2.45 -22.58 7.85
CA ARG A 62 1.88 -23.39 8.94
C ARG A 62 2.69 -23.27 10.24
N LEU A 63 4.02 -23.24 10.16
CA LEU A 63 4.89 -23.05 11.32
C LEU A 63 4.68 -21.68 11.95
N PHE A 64 4.66 -20.61 11.14
CA PHE A 64 4.38 -19.27 11.63
C PHE A 64 2.99 -19.16 12.26
N LYS A 65 1.97 -19.79 11.65
CA LYS A 65 0.61 -19.84 12.22
C LYS A 65 0.62 -20.49 13.60
N GLN A 66 1.27 -21.65 13.75
CA GLN A 66 1.35 -22.35 15.04
C GLN A 66 2.09 -21.51 16.08
N PHE A 67 3.17 -20.85 15.66
CA PHE A 67 3.94 -19.94 16.50
C PHE A 67 3.07 -18.78 17.04
N CYS A 68 2.28 -18.14 16.17
CA CYS A 68 1.34 -17.09 16.56
C CYS A 68 0.26 -17.59 17.54
N ILE A 69 -0.29 -18.79 17.31
CA ILE A 69 -1.28 -19.40 18.22
C ILE A 69 -0.69 -19.62 19.61
N ASN A 70 0.54 -20.15 19.68
CA ASN A 70 1.21 -20.42 20.95
C ASN A 70 1.50 -19.13 21.75
N GLN A 71 1.68 -18.01 21.05
CA GLN A 71 1.87 -16.69 21.67
C GLN A 71 0.57 -15.92 21.92
N SER A 72 -0.60 -16.54 21.71
CA SER A 72 -1.91 -15.88 21.84
C SER A 72 -2.04 -14.58 21.03
N ALA A 73 -1.43 -14.54 19.84
CA ALA A 73 -1.50 -13.38 18.97
C ALA A 73 -2.93 -13.18 18.42
N GLU A 74 -3.35 -11.91 18.26
CA GLU A 74 -4.66 -11.54 17.72
C GLU A 74 -4.88 -12.09 16.30
N HIS A 75 -3.79 -12.18 15.54
CA HIS A 75 -3.81 -12.71 14.19
C HIS A 75 -2.81 -13.87 14.04
N VAL A 76 -3.15 -14.82 13.18
CA VAL A 76 -2.34 -16.04 13.00
C VAL A 76 -1.85 -16.20 11.56
N ARG A 77 -2.13 -15.23 10.69
CA ARG A 77 -1.67 -15.21 9.30
C ARG A 77 -1.40 -13.78 8.83
N LEU A 78 -0.35 -13.66 8.03
CA LEU A 78 -0.04 -12.45 7.26
C LEU A 78 -0.90 -12.37 5.99
N LEU A 79 -1.10 -11.14 5.52
CA LEU A 79 -1.71 -10.87 4.21
C LEU A 79 -0.61 -10.83 3.15
N LEU A 80 -0.90 -11.34 1.94
CA LEU A 80 0.03 -11.25 0.84
C LEU A 80 -0.06 -9.85 0.22
N HIS A 81 1.08 -9.23 -0.04
CA HIS A 81 1.11 -8.04 -0.88
C HIS A 81 0.93 -8.45 -2.35
N THR A 82 0.07 -7.72 -3.08
CA THR A 82 0.06 -7.77 -4.54
C THR A 82 0.33 -6.36 -5.06
N GLU A 83 1.36 -6.21 -5.91
CA GLU A 83 1.81 -4.91 -6.46
C GLU A 83 0.69 -4.17 -7.21
N VAL A 84 -0.33 -4.91 -7.66
CA VAL A 84 -1.43 -4.43 -8.50
C VAL A 84 -2.39 -3.51 -7.73
N ARG A 85 -2.49 -3.61 -6.39
CA ARG A 85 -3.40 -2.77 -5.58
C ARG A 85 -2.72 -2.30 -4.29
N TRP A 86 -2.27 -1.04 -4.29
CA TRP A 86 -1.85 -0.27 -3.12
C TRP A 86 -2.80 -0.36 -1.90
N LEU A 87 -4.12 -0.49 -2.10
CA LEU A 87 -5.08 -0.77 -1.01
C LEU A 87 -4.71 -2.04 -0.23
N SER A 88 -4.19 -3.07 -0.90
CA SER A 88 -3.74 -4.30 -0.23
C SER A 88 -2.43 -4.11 0.53
N SER A 89 -1.60 -3.13 0.15
CA SER A 89 -0.35 -2.80 0.84
C SER A 89 -0.59 -2.24 2.23
N GLY A 90 -1.57 -1.34 2.38
CA GLY A 90 -1.93 -0.78 3.69
C GLY A 90 -2.38 -1.86 4.68
N ASN A 91 -3.28 -2.75 4.25
CA ASN A 91 -3.73 -3.87 5.08
C ASN A 91 -2.58 -4.84 5.42
N CYS A 92 -1.66 -5.07 4.48
CA CYS A 92 -0.48 -5.90 4.71
C CYS A 92 0.44 -5.28 5.77
N LEU A 93 0.73 -3.98 5.66
CA LEU A 93 1.54 -3.23 6.63
C LEU A 93 0.90 -3.21 8.01
N LYS A 94 -0.42 -2.95 8.08
CA LYS A 94 -1.17 -2.99 9.33
C LYS A 94 -1.07 -4.36 10.00
N ARG A 95 -1.32 -5.44 9.24
CA ARG A 95 -1.18 -6.81 9.74
C ARG A 95 0.25 -7.16 10.16
N PHE A 96 1.24 -6.62 9.45
CA PHE A 96 2.64 -6.80 9.80
C PHE A 96 2.96 -6.14 11.14
N MET A 97 2.44 -4.93 11.39
CA MET A 97 2.61 -4.22 12.66
C MET A 97 1.88 -4.89 13.83
N GLU A 98 0.65 -5.38 13.61
CA GLU A 98 -0.12 -6.15 14.60
C GLU A 98 0.61 -7.45 15.03
N LEU A 99 1.45 -8.00 14.14
CA LEU A 99 2.24 -9.22 14.38
C LEU A 99 3.73 -8.96 14.52
N PHE A 100 4.13 -7.71 14.75
CA PHE A 100 5.53 -7.30 14.63
C PHE A 100 6.44 -8.13 15.53
N ASP A 101 6.04 -8.34 16.79
CA ASP A 101 6.86 -9.04 17.77
C ASP A 101 6.98 -10.53 17.41
N GLN A 102 5.89 -11.18 16.99
CA GLN A 102 5.93 -12.56 16.53
C GLN A 102 6.78 -12.72 15.26
N ILE A 103 6.71 -11.77 14.33
CA ILE A 103 7.55 -11.78 13.12
C ILE A 103 9.02 -11.58 13.50
N ASN A 104 9.30 -10.66 14.42
CA ASN A 104 10.65 -10.38 14.89
C ASN A 104 11.28 -11.62 15.53
N ASP A 105 10.55 -12.33 16.37
CA ASP A 105 11.03 -13.56 16.99
C ASP A 105 11.17 -14.70 15.97
N PHE A 106 10.19 -14.87 15.07
CA PHE A 106 10.20 -15.95 14.09
C PHE A 106 11.28 -15.77 13.00
N LEU A 107 11.66 -14.54 12.71
CA LEU A 107 12.64 -14.17 11.69
C LEU A 107 13.87 -13.45 12.29
N SER A 108 14.22 -13.72 13.54
CA SER A 108 15.33 -13.07 14.28
C SER A 108 16.65 -13.05 13.51
N ASP A 109 16.90 -14.09 12.71
CA ASP A 109 18.15 -14.27 11.96
C ASP A 109 18.17 -13.48 10.63
N LYS A 110 17.04 -12.91 10.19
CA LYS A 110 16.94 -12.19 8.92
C LYS A 110 17.48 -10.78 9.04
N CYS A 111 18.38 -10.40 8.13
CA CYS A 111 18.93 -9.04 8.05
C CYS A 111 17.83 -7.98 7.90
N GLU A 112 16.77 -8.28 7.15
CA GLU A 112 15.62 -7.42 7.02
C GLU A 112 14.96 -7.15 8.38
N MET A 113 14.75 -8.17 9.21
CA MET A 113 14.18 -7.96 10.55
C MET A 113 15.09 -7.17 11.46
N LYS A 114 16.41 -7.37 11.39
CA LYS A 114 17.38 -6.55 12.16
C LYS A 114 17.27 -5.06 11.83
N LEU A 115 17.03 -4.72 10.57
CA LEU A 115 16.76 -3.33 10.18
C LEU A 115 15.42 -2.85 10.72
N LEU A 116 14.38 -3.66 10.56
CA LEU A 116 13.01 -3.29 10.95
C LEU A 116 12.82 -3.19 12.47
N SER A 117 13.60 -3.93 13.27
CA SER A 117 13.55 -3.91 14.73
C SER A 117 14.30 -2.76 15.40
N THR A 118 15.08 -1.99 14.63
CA THR A 118 15.61 -0.70 15.12
C THR A 118 14.47 0.27 15.42
N THR A 119 14.70 1.22 16.32
CA THR A 119 13.72 2.28 16.64
C THR A 119 13.24 3.00 15.39
N ASP A 120 14.17 3.42 14.53
CA ASP A 120 13.85 4.11 13.27
C ASP A 120 13.13 3.19 12.28
N GLY A 121 13.57 1.94 12.16
CA GLY A 121 12.95 0.95 11.29
C GLY A 121 11.47 0.74 11.66
N LYS A 122 11.19 0.48 12.94
CA LYS A 122 9.83 0.28 13.45
C LYS A 122 8.98 1.54 13.30
N ALA A 123 9.56 2.72 13.55
CA ALA A 123 8.90 4.01 13.32
C ALA A 123 8.54 4.21 11.84
N PHE A 124 9.43 3.90 10.90
CA PHE A 124 9.16 4.02 9.47
C PHE A 124 8.10 3.03 8.97
N VAL A 125 8.05 1.80 9.50
CA VAL A 125 6.96 0.86 9.16
C VAL A 125 5.62 1.38 9.69
N SER A 126 5.60 1.94 10.89
CA SER A 126 4.39 2.55 11.48
C SER A 126 3.92 3.74 10.63
N TYR A 127 4.84 4.65 10.29
CA TYR A 127 4.57 5.77 9.41
C TYR A 127 4.01 5.33 8.05
N LEU A 128 4.60 4.30 7.43
CA LEU A 128 4.09 3.73 6.18
C LEU A 128 2.68 3.16 6.37
N THR A 129 2.42 2.50 7.49
CA THR A 129 1.08 1.95 7.79
C THR A 129 0.04 3.06 7.82
N ASP A 130 0.30 4.15 8.53
CA ASP A 130 -0.61 5.28 8.68
C ASP A 130 -0.86 5.99 7.34
N ILE A 131 0.20 6.28 6.58
CA ILE A 131 0.09 6.93 5.28
C ILE A 131 -0.70 6.06 4.30
N PHE A 132 -0.43 4.75 4.24
CA PHE A 132 -1.15 3.84 3.35
C PHE A 132 -2.62 3.68 3.75
N GLU A 133 -2.96 3.77 5.04
CA GLU A 133 -4.35 3.79 5.50
C GLU A 133 -5.08 5.07 5.04
N LYS A 134 -4.46 6.25 5.21
CA LYS A 134 -5.03 7.53 4.74
C LYS A 134 -5.28 7.53 3.23
N LEU A 135 -4.27 7.08 2.48
CA LEU A 135 -4.32 6.85 1.04
C LEU A 135 -5.45 5.88 0.65
N GLY A 136 -5.60 4.78 1.38
CA GLY A 136 -6.69 3.83 1.17
C GLY A 136 -8.08 4.40 1.44
N ASN A 137 -8.21 5.24 2.47
CA ASN A 137 -9.48 5.90 2.80
C ASN A 137 -9.85 6.97 1.76
N LEU A 138 -8.87 7.77 1.32
CA LEU A 138 -9.04 8.72 0.22
C LEU A 138 -9.51 7.98 -1.04
N ASN A 139 -8.89 6.84 -1.36
CA ASN A 139 -9.30 6.05 -2.51
C ASN A 139 -10.77 5.59 -2.46
N LYS A 140 -11.22 5.12 -1.30
CA LYS A 140 -12.62 4.71 -1.09
C LYS A 140 -13.57 5.88 -1.23
N GLN A 141 -13.20 7.05 -0.71
CA GLN A 141 -13.99 8.28 -0.89
C GLN A 141 -14.10 8.66 -2.36
N LEU A 142 -12.98 8.62 -3.11
CA LEU A 142 -12.95 8.88 -4.55
C LEU A 142 -13.75 7.87 -5.39
N GLN A 143 -14.05 6.68 -4.86
CA GLN A 143 -14.89 5.65 -5.50
C GLN A 143 -16.34 5.67 -5.01
N GLY A 144 -16.70 6.60 -4.12
CA GLY A 144 -18.06 6.72 -3.60
C GLY A 144 -19.08 7.02 -4.69
N ALA A 145 -20.32 6.55 -4.49
CA ALA A 145 -21.42 6.92 -5.38
C ALA A 145 -21.60 8.45 -5.41
N ASN A 146 -21.81 9.01 -6.60
CA ASN A 146 -22.00 10.44 -6.86
C ASN A 146 -20.75 11.34 -6.75
N MET A 147 -19.54 10.79 -6.77
CA MET A 147 -18.31 11.59 -6.81
C MET A 147 -18.17 12.33 -8.14
N THR A 148 -18.31 13.66 -8.16
CA THR A 148 -18.04 14.46 -9.36
C THR A 148 -16.54 14.81 -9.49
N LEU A 149 -16.13 15.33 -10.64
CA LEU A 149 -14.76 15.81 -10.85
C LEU A 149 -14.41 17.01 -9.95
N ILE A 150 -15.40 17.83 -9.61
CA ILE A 150 -15.23 18.98 -8.70
C ILE A 150 -15.03 18.46 -7.27
N ASP A 151 -15.83 17.49 -6.86
CA ASP A 151 -15.74 16.85 -5.53
C ASP A 151 -14.41 16.12 -5.36
N ALA A 152 -13.95 15.41 -6.39
CA ALA A 152 -12.66 14.74 -6.39
C ALA A 152 -11.50 15.73 -6.20
N LYS A 153 -11.54 16.90 -6.83
CA LYS A 153 -10.52 17.94 -6.68
C LYS A 153 -10.51 18.50 -5.25
N ALA A 154 -11.67 18.87 -4.71
CA ALA A 154 -11.79 19.37 -3.34
C ALA A 154 -11.31 18.34 -2.30
N THR A 155 -11.68 17.07 -2.46
CA THR A 155 -11.29 15.98 -1.54
C THR A 155 -9.77 15.76 -1.52
N THR A 156 -9.10 15.91 -2.67
CA THR A 156 -7.63 15.84 -2.72
C THR A 156 -6.91 17.06 -2.13
N GLU A 157 -7.54 18.24 -2.15
CA GLU A 157 -6.97 19.47 -1.57
C GLU A 157 -7.13 19.52 -0.04
N ILE A 158 -8.28 19.06 0.49
CA ILE A 158 -8.52 18.98 1.94
C ILE A 158 -7.50 18.07 2.63
N ASN A 159 -7.16 16.92 2.02
CA ASN A 159 -6.18 16.00 2.60
C ASN A 159 -4.73 16.49 2.53
N LYS A 160 -4.41 17.48 1.67
CA LYS A 160 -3.11 18.16 1.68
C LYS A 160 -2.96 19.10 2.87
N VAL A 161 -4.04 19.74 3.30
CA VAL A 161 -4.02 20.69 4.43
C VAL A 161 -3.84 19.94 5.76
N VAL A 162 -4.43 18.76 5.91
CA VAL A 162 -4.31 17.94 7.13
C VAL A 162 -2.95 17.26 7.28
N SER A 163 -2.18 17.12 6.20
CA SER A 163 -0.81 16.56 6.22
C SER A 163 0.29 17.61 6.33
N SER A 164 -0.08 18.89 6.48
CA SER A 164 0.83 20.03 6.64
C SER A 164 0.81 20.64 8.05
N ASN A 165 0.10 20.01 9.00
CA ASN A 165 0.05 20.38 10.42
C ASN A 165 0.61 19.24 11.28
#